data_AF-A0A8H9GX31-F1
#
_entry.id   AF-A0A8H9GX31-F1
#
_cell.length_a   1.000
_cell.length_b   1.000
_cell.length_c   1.000
_cell.angle_alpha   90.00
_cell.angle_beta   90.00
_cell.angle_gamma   90.00
#
_symmetry.space_group_name_H-M   'P 1'
#
loop_
_entity.id
_entity.type
_entity.pdbx_description
1 polymer ?
#
loop_
_entity_poly.entity_id
_entity_poly.type
_entity_poly.pdbx_seq_one_letter_code
_entity_poly.pdbx_strand_id
1 'polypeptide(L)' 'MAGKQEIRTTAGAPPIGAYSQGLVVGDREDFAASNEVYQSYFTRPSPVRTTVGSDLMDILVEIDVVAYAGR' A
#
# COMPACT_ATOMS: atom_id res chain seq x y z
N MET A 1 24.97 -1.63 -3.72
CA MET A 1 23.49 -1.65 -3.72
C MET A 1 23.07 -2.50 -2.52
N ALA A 2 22.66 -1.90 -1.41
CA ALA A 2 22.23 -2.66 -0.24
C ALA A 2 20.88 -3.34 -0.56
N GLY A 3 20.79 -4.66 -0.36
CA GLY A 3 19.60 -5.45 -0.66
C GLY A 3 18.43 -5.14 0.28
N LYS A 4 17.26 -5.73 -0.01
CA LYS A 4 16.06 -5.62 0.83
C LYS A 4 16.39 -6.02 2.28
N GLN A 5 15.99 -5.19 3.24
CA GLN A 5 16.16 -5.44 4.67
C GLN A 5 14.80 -5.61 5.34
N GLU A 6 14.66 -6.67 6.12
CA GLU A 6 13.49 -6.91 6.96
C GLU A 6 13.68 -6.28 8.34
N ILE A 7 12.65 -5.60 8.85
CA ILE A 7 12.62 -5.03 10.20
C ILE A 7 11.43 -5.63 10.94
N ARG A 8 11.66 -6.21 12.13
CA ARG A 8 10.62 -6.79 13.00
C ARG A 8 10.60 -6.06 14.33
N THR A 9 9.41 -5.80 14.87
CA THR A 9 9.21 -5.18 16.19
C THR A 9 7.98 -5.77 16.89
N THR A 10 8.00 -5.81 18.23
CA THR A 10 6.89 -6.25 19.09
C THR A 10 6.11 -5.09 19.71
N ALA A 11 6.54 -3.84 19.49
CA ALA A 11 5.93 -2.63 20.07
C ALA A 11 4.85 -1.99 19.17
N GLY A 12 4.22 -2.76 18.29
CA GLY A 12 3.18 -2.25 17.38
C GLY A 12 1.84 -2.06 18.09
N ALA A 13 1.07 -1.04 17.67
CA ALA A 13 -0.33 -0.91 18.08
C ALA A 13 -1.11 -2.19 17.69
N PRO A 14 -2.03 -2.68 18.54
CA PRO A 14 -2.86 -3.83 18.20
C PRO A 14 -3.62 -3.56 16.89
N PRO A 15 -3.65 -4.51 15.93
CA PRO A 15 -4.30 -4.29 14.65
C PRO A 15 -5.82 -4.12 14.87
N ILE A 16 -6.34 -2.94 14.56
CA ILE A 16 -7.78 -2.63 14.59
C ILE A 16 -8.49 -2.95 13.25
N GLY A 17 -7.76 -3.52 12.28
CA GLY A 17 -8.22 -3.78 10.92
C GLY A 17 -7.04 -3.98 9.95
N ALA A 18 -7.29 -4.18 8.65
CA ALA A 18 -6.23 -4.44 7.67
C ALA A 18 -5.27 -3.24 7.48
N TYR A 19 -4.01 -3.59 7.23
CA TYR A 19 -2.81 -2.81 7.50
C TYR A 19 -2.42 -1.84 6.35
N SER A 20 -1.27 -1.20 6.56
CA SER A 20 -0.48 -0.41 5.61
C SER A 20 -0.38 -1.04 4.24
N GLN A 21 -0.87 -0.32 3.24
CA GLN A 21 -0.62 -0.60 1.84
C GLN A 21 0.46 0.37 1.31
N GLY A 22 1.43 -0.17 0.57
CA GLY A 22 2.37 0.62 -0.22
C GLY A 22 1.83 0.74 -1.64
N LEU A 23 1.48 1.95 -2.08
CA LEU A 23 1.11 2.23 -3.46
C LEU A 23 2.26 2.99 -4.12
N VAL A 24 2.86 2.40 -5.14
CA VAL A 24 3.85 3.07 -5.97
C VAL A 24 3.21 3.36 -7.31
N VAL A 25 3.24 4.63 -7.73
CA VAL A 25 2.73 5.05 -9.04
C VAL A 25 3.92 5.51 -9.88
N GLY A 26 4.01 4.99 -11.11
CA GLY A 26 5.08 5.32 -12.06
C GLY A 26 5.06 6.78 -12.47
N ASP A 27 3.90 7.27 -12.93
CA ASP A 27 3.68 8.68 -13.26
C ASP A 27 2.74 9.35 -12.25
N ARG A 28 3.06 10.58 -11.85
CA ARG A 28 2.20 11.38 -10.97
C ARG A 28 0.83 11.67 -11.59
N GLU A 29 0.73 11.74 -12.91
CA GLU A 29 -0.53 11.97 -13.63
C GLU A 29 -1.55 10.84 -13.38
N ASP A 30 -1.07 9.60 -13.18
CA ASP A 30 -1.91 8.43 -12.90
C ASP A 30 -2.41 8.34 -11.45
N PHE A 31 -1.96 9.23 -10.55
CA PHE A 31 -2.37 9.21 -9.14
C PHE A 31 -3.89 9.37 -8.97
N ALA A 32 -4.51 10.28 -9.72
CA ALA A 32 -5.95 10.52 -9.60
C ALA A 32 -6.76 9.30 -10.06
N ALA A 33 -6.43 8.74 -11.22
CA ALA A 33 -7.08 7.57 -11.77
C ALA A 33 -6.89 6.32 -10.90
N SER A 34 -5.67 6.08 -10.40
CA SER A 34 -5.39 4.97 -9.49
C SER A 34 -6.17 5.09 -8.16
N ASN A 35 -6.35 6.32 -7.65
CA ASN A 35 -7.13 6.55 -6.44
C ASN A 35 -8.64 6.32 -6.63
N GLU A 36 -9.19 6.67 -7.79
CA GLU A 36 -10.59 6.39 -8.13
C GLU A 36 -10.83 4.87 -8.19
N VAL A 37 -9.98 4.14 -8.92
CA VAL A 37 -10.05 2.69 -8.99
C VAL A 37 -9.88 2.07 -7.60
N TYR A 38 -8.92 2.52 -6.79
CA TYR A 38 -8.73 2.06 -5.41
C TYR A 38 -9.99 2.18 -4.56
N GLN A 39 -10.70 3.31 -4.63
CA GLN A 39 -11.92 3.53 -3.85
C GLN A 39 -13.05 2.56 -4.22
N SER A 40 -13.07 2.05 -5.45
CA SER A 40 -14.08 1.06 -5.87
C SER A 40 -13.90 -0.31 -5.20
N TYR A 41 -12.70 -0.63 -4.69
CA TYR A 41 -12.39 -1.92 -4.06
C TYR A 41 -12.63 -1.95 -2.54
N PHE A 42 -12.74 -0.80 -1.88
CA PHE A 42 -12.80 -0.75 -0.41
C PHE A 42 -14.04 0.00 0.10
N THR A 43 -14.79 -0.65 0.99
CA THR A 43 -15.86 -0.01 1.77
C THR A 43 -15.26 0.80 2.92
N ARG A 44 -15.95 1.86 3.34
CA ARG A 44 -15.51 2.68 4.47
C ARG A 44 -15.71 1.92 5.82
N PRO A 45 -14.81 2.13 6.81
CA PRO A 45 -13.56 2.91 6.72
C PRO A 45 -12.51 2.19 5.85
N SER A 46 -11.90 2.93 4.92
CA SER A 46 -10.87 2.37 4.03
C SER A 46 -9.61 2.00 4.82
N PRO A 47 -8.82 1.02 4.34
CA PRO A 47 -7.53 0.68 4.95
C PRO A 47 -6.58 1.88 5.00
N VAL A 48 -5.69 1.88 5.99
CA VAL A 48 -4.59 2.84 6.08
C VAL A 48 -3.58 2.56 4.97
N ARG A 49 -3.13 3.60 4.25
CA ARG A 49 -2.20 3.49 3.11
C ARG A 49 -1.17 4.61 3.10
N THR A 50 0.00 4.32 2.54
CA THR A 50 0.97 5.33 2.06
C THR A 50 1.12 5.21 0.53
N THR A 51 1.14 6.34 -0.17
CA THR A 51 1.40 6.40 -1.62
C THR A 51 2.67 7.20 -1.89
N VAL A 52 3.55 6.67 -2.74
CA VAL A 52 4.77 7.34 -3.20
C VAL A 52 4.86 7.26 -4.72
N GLY A 53 5.56 8.21 -5.33
CA GLY A 53 5.96 8.11 -6.74
C GLY A 53 7.34 7.46 -6.85
N SER A 54 7.53 6.57 -7.82
CA SER A 54 8.84 5.96 -8.13
C SER A 54 8.86 5.39 -9.54
N ASP A 55 10.05 5.23 -10.13
CA ASP A 55 10.20 4.50 -11.38
C ASP A 55 9.92 3.00 -11.15
N LEU A 56 9.11 2.42 -12.03
CA LEU A 56 8.69 1.01 -11.98
C LEU A 56 9.16 0.24 -13.22
N MET A 57 9.20 -1.09 -13.11
CA MET A 57 9.65 -2.00 -14.18
C MET A 57 8.58 -2.21 -15.26
N ASP A 58 8.25 -1.15 -16.00
CA ASP A 58 7.24 -1.13 -17.09
C ASP A 58 5.82 -1.51 -16.64
N ILE A 59 5.49 -1.16 -15.38
CA ILE A 59 4.13 -1.28 -14.82
C ILE A 59 3.69 0.08 -14.28
N LEU A 60 2.39 0.37 -14.35
CA LEU A 60 1.85 1.67 -13.96
C LEU A 60 1.77 1.85 -12.44
N VAL A 61 1.43 0.76 -11.74
CA VAL A 61 1.12 0.76 -10.32
C VAL A 61 1.57 -0.55 -9.67
N GLU A 62 2.25 -0.46 -8.52
CA GLU A 62 2.53 -1.60 -7.63
C GLU A 62 1.80 -1.40 -6.29
N ILE A 63 1.15 -2.46 -5.80
CA ILE A 63 0.38 -2.46 -4.55
C ILE A 63 0.75 -3.67 -3.70
N ASP A 64 1.38 -3.41 -2.55
CA ASP A 64 1.63 -4.43 -1.51
C ASP A 64 0.70 -4.23 -0.31
N VAL A 65 0.07 -5.31 0.16
CA VAL A 65 -0.93 -5.28 1.26
C VAL A 65 -0.54 -6.24 2.38
N VAL A 66 -0.65 -5.77 3.62
CA VAL A 66 -0.66 -6.63 4.80
C VAL A 66 -2.10 -6.68 5.36
N ALA A 67 -2.58 -7.85 5.74
CA ALA A 67 -3.94 -8.02 6.25
C ALA A 67 -3.96 -8.95 7.48
N TYR A 68 -4.84 -8.66 8.44
CA TYR A 68 -5.14 -9.58 9.53
C TYR A 68 -6.30 -10.47 9.12
N ALA A 69 -6.07 -11.78 8.99
CA ALA A 69 -7.08 -12.71 8.50
C ALA A 69 -8.16 -13.07 9.55
N GLY A 70 -7.99 -12.66 10.81
CA GLY A 70 -8.75 -13.23 11.92
C GLY A 70 -8.45 -14.71 12.09
N ARG A 71 -8.73 -15.27 13.26
CA ARG A 71 -8.70 -16.72 13.47
C ARG A 71 -10.01 -17.13 14.08
#